data_AF-A0A2N1YKV2-F1
#
_entry.id   AF-A0A2N1YKV2-F1
#
_cell.length_a   1.000
_cell.length_b   1.000
_cell.length_c   1.000
_cell.angle_alpha   90.00
_cell.angle_beta   90.00
_cell.angle_gamma   90.00
#
_symmetry.space_group_name_H-M   'P 1'
#
loop_
_entity.id
_entity.type
_entity.pdbx_description
1 polymer ?
#
loop_
_entity_poly.entity_id
_entity_poly.type
_entity_poly.pdbx_seq_one_letter_code
_entity_poly.pdbx_strand_id
1 'polypeptide(L)'
;MAKDAVGYALSTLNKLASSDVLDRIGLRKFIERMAYSLTKTGFRVITTSARSFKASKKLDKPERLTAPGHTTDLFDLNITEEQQMIRDSVQAFARDVLRPAGEAADMAHGTAADTLSAALELGLNYFAVPESLGGAAAERSTVTGMLVAEDLAHGDMGQAVAILAPT
;
A
#
# COMPACT_ATOMS: atom_id res chain seq x y z
N MET A 1 40.71 -0.29 -22.77
CA MET A 1 40.04 -1.57 -23.07
C MET A 1 39.58 -2.19 -21.77
N ALA A 2 38.28 -2.12 -21.48
CA ALA A 2 37.58 -3.03 -20.56
C ALA A 2 36.25 -3.34 -21.27
N LYS A 3 36.20 -4.50 -21.93
CA LYS A 3 35.02 -4.97 -22.66
C LYS A 3 34.18 -5.79 -21.68
N ASP A 4 33.36 -5.10 -20.89
CA ASP A 4 32.47 -5.75 -19.93
C ASP A 4 31.12 -6.11 -20.57
N ALA A 5 30.54 -7.22 -20.12
CA ALA A 5 29.23 -7.73 -20.55
C ALA A 5 28.11 -6.67 -20.44
N VAL A 6 28.27 -5.75 -19.50
CA VAL A 6 27.38 -4.60 -19.28
C VAL A 6 27.40 -3.64 -20.47
N GLY A 7 28.56 -3.43 -21.11
CA GLY A 7 28.66 -2.59 -22.32
C GLY A 7 27.99 -3.22 -23.55
N TYR A 8 28.00 -4.55 -23.65
CA TYR A 8 27.27 -5.28 -24.69
C TYR A 8 25.74 -5.25 -24.44
N ALA A 9 25.32 -5.37 -23.18
CA ALA A 9 23.90 -5.24 -22.82
C ALA A 9 23.37 -3.82 -23.06
N LEU A 10 24.15 -2.78 -22.72
CA LEU A 10 23.75 -1.40 -22.98
C LEU A 10 23.73 -1.05 -24.47
N SER A 11 24.71 -1.52 -25.25
CA SER A 11 24.74 -1.21 -26.69
C SER A 11 23.63 -1.91 -27.48
N THR A 12 23.21 -3.11 -27.06
CA THR A 12 22.05 -3.82 -27.65
C THR A 12 20.73 -3.15 -27.26
N LEU A 13 20.58 -2.69 -26.01
CA LEU A 13 19.43 -1.89 -25.57
C LEU A 13 19.35 -0.55 -26.30
N ASN A 14 20.46 0.15 -26.48
CA ASN A 14 20.47 1.45 -27.17
C ASN A 14 20.12 1.31 -28.66
N LYS A 15 20.51 0.20 -29.28
CA LYS A 15 20.17 -0.10 -30.69
C LYS A 15 18.71 -0.52 -30.87
N LEU A 16 18.10 -1.14 -29.86
CA LEU A 16 16.66 -1.43 -29.82
C LEU A 16 15.82 -0.18 -29.55
N ALA A 17 16.29 0.71 -28.67
CA ALA A 17 15.64 1.98 -28.38
C ALA A 17 15.68 2.99 -29.54
N SER A 18 16.73 2.91 -30.38
CA SER A 18 16.95 3.80 -31.53
C SER A 18 16.26 3.34 -32.83
N SER A 19 15.41 2.30 -32.79
CA SER A 19 14.67 1.88 -33.99
C SER A 19 13.35 2.64 -34.09
N ASP A 20 13.17 3.40 -35.18
CA ASP A 20 11.99 4.22 -35.53
C ASP A 20 10.68 3.40 -35.73
N VAL A 21 10.66 2.14 -35.32
CA VAL A 21 9.46 1.27 -35.39
C VAL A 21 8.52 1.53 -34.20
N LEU A 22 9.02 2.10 -33.10
CA LEU A 22 8.23 2.33 -31.87
C LEU A 22 7.25 3.51 -31.95
N ASP A 23 7.56 4.54 -32.74
CA ASP A 23 6.70 5.72 -32.87
C ASP A 23 5.45 5.47 -33.73
N ARG A 24 5.40 4.36 -34.50
CA ARG A 24 4.33 4.10 -35.46
C ARG A 24 3.16 3.24 -34.95
N ILE A 25 3.26 2.65 -33.75
CA ILE A 25 2.30 1.63 -33.27
C ILE A 25 1.37 2.15 -32.16
N GLY A 26 1.43 3.44 -31.78
CA GLY A 26 0.43 4.02 -30.87
C GLY A 26 0.40 3.38 -29.47
N LEU A 27 1.54 2.83 -29.01
CA LEU A 27 1.67 2.01 -27.81
C LEU A 27 1.55 2.79 -26.48
N ARG A 28 1.20 4.08 -26.51
CA ARG A 28 1.11 4.93 -25.32
C ARG A 28 0.14 4.37 -24.27
N LYS A 29 -1.04 3.90 -24.68
CA LYS A 29 -2.02 3.29 -23.75
C LYS A 29 -1.58 1.93 -23.21
N PHE A 30 -0.76 1.19 -23.96
CA PHE A 30 -0.22 -0.09 -23.51
C PHE A 30 0.91 0.11 -22.50
N ILE A 31 1.78 1.10 -22.72
CA ILE A 31 2.81 1.53 -21.78
C ILE A 31 2.18 2.08 -20.48
N GLU A 32 1.09 2.84 -20.58
CA GLU A 32 0.37 3.37 -19.42
C GLU A 32 -0.28 2.24 -18.60
N ARG A 33 -0.92 1.27 -19.25
CA ARG A 33 -1.47 0.07 -18.59
C ARG A 33 -0.39 -0.84 -18.04
N MET A 34 0.74 -1.00 -18.74
CA MET A 34 1.88 -1.77 -18.26
C MET A 34 2.57 -1.08 -17.10
N ALA A 35 2.73 0.24 -17.11
CA ALA A 35 3.28 1.01 -15.99
C ALA A 35 2.37 0.90 -14.76
N TYR A 36 1.05 1.05 -14.94
CA TYR A 36 0.08 0.87 -13.86
C TYR A 36 0.10 -0.56 -13.29
N SER A 37 0.18 -1.57 -14.18
CA SER A 37 0.24 -2.98 -13.78
C SER A 37 1.61 -3.37 -13.19
N LEU A 38 2.71 -2.78 -13.65
CA LEU A 38 4.06 -3.00 -13.14
C LEU A 38 4.25 -2.36 -11.77
N THR A 39 3.66 -1.20 -11.50
CA THR A 39 3.69 -0.60 -10.16
C THR A 39 2.86 -1.44 -9.19
N LYS A 40 1.64 -1.86 -9.59
CA LYS A 40 0.77 -2.70 -8.75
C LYS A 40 1.35 -4.10 -8.48
N THR A 41 2.11 -4.66 -9.42
CA THR A 41 2.69 -6.01 -9.31
C THR A 41 4.12 -6.01 -8.74
N GLY A 42 4.92 -4.99 -9.05
CA GLY A 42 6.28 -4.83 -8.55
C GLY A 42 6.33 -4.53 -7.06
N PHE A 43 5.43 -3.66 -6.56
CA PHE A 43 5.25 -3.47 -5.12
C PHE A 43 4.81 -4.76 -4.42
N ARG A 44 3.94 -5.56 -5.06
CA ARG A 44 3.47 -6.85 -4.52
C ARG A 44 4.65 -7.80 -4.27
N VAL A 45 5.61 -7.93 -5.19
CA VAL A 45 6.75 -8.86 -5.07
C VAL A 45 7.80 -8.39 -4.05
N ILE A 46 8.11 -7.09 -4.02
CA ILE A 46 9.08 -6.52 -3.06
C ILE A 46 8.54 -6.61 -1.63
N THR A 47 7.23 -6.40 -1.45
CA THR A 47 6.61 -6.45 -0.13
C THR A 47 6.25 -7.85 0.36
N THR A 48 5.86 -8.79 -0.52
CA THR A 48 5.49 -10.16 -0.09
C THR A 48 6.69 -11.06 0.21
N SER A 49 7.86 -10.81 -0.39
CA SER A 49 9.05 -11.64 -0.16
C SER A 49 9.61 -11.51 1.27
N ALA A 50 9.41 -10.36 1.92
CA ALA A 50 9.75 -10.15 3.34
C ALA A 50 8.67 -10.68 4.30
N ARG A 51 7.43 -10.89 3.83
CA ARG A 51 6.25 -11.20 4.68
C ARG A 51 5.85 -12.67 4.71
N SER A 52 6.45 -13.54 3.91
CA SER A 52 6.11 -14.98 3.85
C SER A 52 6.84 -15.83 4.90
N PHE A 53 7.24 -15.24 6.03
CA PHE A 53 7.69 -16.01 7.18
C PHE A 53 6.46 -16.55 7.93
N LYS A 54 6.04 -17.73 7.47
CA LYS A 54 5.21 -18.74 8.15
C LYS A 54 5.04 -18.50 9.67
N ALA A 55 3.89 -17.97 10.09
CA ALA A 55 3.47 -17.98 11.48
C ALA A 55 3.18 -19.43 11.90
N SER A 56 4.19 -20.12 12.44
CA SER A 56 4.10 -21.54 12.83
C SER A 56 3.96 -21.74 14.35
N LYS A 57 3.96 -20.68 15.15
CA LYS A 57 3.80 -20.79 16.61
C LYS A 57 2.34 -20.69 17.01
N LYS A 58 1.78 -21.78 17.54
CA LYS A 58 0.63 -21.70 18.44
C LYS A 58 1.02 -20.81 19.61
N LEU A 59 0.33 -19.70 19.79
CA LEU A 59 0.49 -18.85 20.97
C LEU A 59 -0.15 -19.56 22.18
N ASP A 60 0.66 -19.84 23.21
CA ASP A 60 0.17 -20.38 24.48
C ASP A 60 -0.49 -19.30 25.36
N LYS A 61 -0.34 -18.02 25.01
CA LYS A 61 -0.87 -16.86 25.74
C LYS A 61 -1.36 -15.79 24.78
N PRO A 62 -2.41 -15.01 25.14
CA PRO A 62 -2.88 -13.91 24.30
C PRO A 62 -1.78 -12.85 24.15
N GLU A 63 -1.48 -12.48 22.91
CA GLU A 63 -0.51 -11.42 22.60
C GLU A 63 -1.25 -10.19 22.08
N ARG A 64 -0.75 -9.03 22.49
CA ARG A 64 -1.25 -7.72 22.07
C ARG A 64 -0.06 -6.83 21.78
N LEU A 65 -0.26 -5.88 20.89
CA LEU A 65 0.70 -4.81 20.67
C LEU A 65 1.05 -4.13 22.00
N THR A 66 2.33 -3.82 22.17
CA THR A 66 2.82 -3.09 23.34
C THR A 66 2.24 -1.68 23.34
N ALA A 67 1.99 -1.14 24.53
CA ALA A 67 1.73 0.29 24.62
C ALA A 67 3.00 1.04 24.19
N PRO A 68 2.87 2.19 23.50
CA PRO A 68 4.02 3.01 23.17
C PRO A 68 4.79 3.33 24.46
N GLY A 69 6.11 3.24 24.40
CA GLY A 69 6.96 3.49 25.56
C GLY A 69 6.84 4.92 26.08
N HIS A 70 7.26 5.14 27.32
CA HIS A 70 7.44 6.50 27.82
C HIS A 70 8.70 7.09 27.21
N THR A 71 8.57 8.17 26.43
CA THR A 71 9.72 8.95 25.95
C THR A 71 10.00 10.08 26.95
N THR A 72 11.28 10.39 27.14
CA THR A 72 11.72 11.60 27.89
C THR A 72 12.05 12.76 26.95
N ASP A 73 11.79 12.57 25.66
CA ASP A 73 12.12 13.53 24.61
C ASP A 73 11.12 14.69 24.56
N LEU A 74 11.51 15.75 23.86
CA LEU A 74 10.58 16.85 23.57
C LEU A 74 9.44 16.36 22.70
N PHE A 75 8.26 16.97 22.87
CA PHE A 75 7.08 16.63 22.09
C PHE A 75 7.30 16.97 20.61
N ASP A 76 7.37 15.94 19.77
CA ASP A 76 7.49 16.09 18.32
C ASP A 76 6.11 16.19 17.67
N LEU A 77 5.92 17.22 16.85
CA LEU A 77 4.69 17.49 16.09
C LEU A 77 4.77 17.01 14.64
N ASN A 78 5.92 16.50 14.21
CA ASN A 78 6.12 16.07 12.85
C ASN A 78 5.56 14.66 12.62
N ILE A 79 5.12 14.43 11.39
CA ILE A 79 4.75 13.09 10.92
C ILE A 79 6.03 12.35 10.55
N THR A 80 6.14 11.09 10.97
CA THR A 80 7.31 10.27 10.62
C THR A 80 7.28 9.90 9.14
N GLU A 81 8.44 9.57 8.56
CA GLU A 81 8.51 9.14 7.15
C GLU A 81 7.63 7.91 6.88
N GLU A 82 7.58 6.96 7.81
CA GLU A 82 6.70 5.79 7.72
C GLU A 82 5.22 6.19 7.72
N GLN A 83 4.81 7.07 8.64
CA GLN A 83 3.45 7.59 8.66
C GLN A 83 3.12 8.29 7.33
N GLN A 84 4.03 9.11 6.80
CA GLN A 84 3.83 9.79 5.52
C GLN A 84 3.65 8.81 4.36
N MET A 85 4.47 7.75 4.27
CA MET A 85 4.31 6.70 3.25
C MET A 85 2.95 5.99 3.34
N ILE A 86 2.47 5.74 4.57
CA ILE A 86 1.14 5.17 4.79
C ILE A 86 0.07 6.14 4.30
N ARG A 87 0.15 7.43 4.68
CA ARG A 87 -0.79 8.46 4.25
C ARG A 87 -0.88 8.55 2.74
N ASP A 88 0.25 8.64 2.05
CA ASP A 88 0.29 8.76 0.59
C ASP A 88 -0.42 7.57 -0.09
N SER A 89 -0.23 6.37 0.44
CA SER A 89 -0.87 5.14 -0.06
C SER A 89 -2.39 5.16 0.17
N VAL A 90 -2.83 5.56 1.36
CA VAL A 90 -4.26 5.65 1.72
C VAL A 90 -4.95 6.76 0.94
N GLN A 91 -4.33 7.93 0.80
CA GLN A 91 -4.87 9.05 0.04
C GLN A 91 -5.04 8.70 -1.45
N ALA A 92 -4.11 7.94 -2.03
CA ALA A 92 -4.26 7.45 -3.39
C ALA A 92 -5.49 6.52 -3.52
N PHE A 93 -5.65 5.58 -2.59
CA PHE A 93 -6.81 4.69 -2.56
C PHE A 93 -8.13 5.46 -2.34
N ALA A 94 -8.14 6.42 -1.43
CA ALA A 94 -9.29 7.26 -1.13
C ALA A 94 -9.73 8.08 -2.36
N ARG A 95 -8.77 8.68 -3.08
CA ARG A 95 -9.02 9.47 -4.28
C ARG A 95 -9.46 8.62 -5.47
N ASP A 96 -8.81 7.48 -5.69
CA ASP A 96 -8.96 6.73 -6.94
C ASP A 96 -10.01 5.61 -6.85
N VAL A 97 -10.37 5.18 -5.63
CA VAL A 97 -11.32 4.07 -5.40
C VAL A 97 -12.54 4.52 -4.60
N LEU A 98 -12.34 5.10 -3.41
CA LEU A 98 -13.47 5.43 -2.53
C LEU A 98 -14.30 6.59 -3.07
N ARG A 99 -13.65 7.68 -3.47
CA ARG A 99 -14.32 8.89 -3.93
C ARG A 99 -15.21 8.64 -5.17
N PRO A 100 -14.75 7.93 -6.23
CA PRO A 100 -15.61 7.63 -7.38
C PRO A 100 -16.76 6.67 -7.05
N ALA A 101 -16.58 5.79 -6.07
CA ALA A 101 -17.62 4.84 -5.64
C ALA A 101 -18.61 5.44 -4.63
N GLY A 102 -18.34 6.62 -4.07
CA GLY A 102 -19.10 7.22 -2.97
C GLY A 102 -20.59 7.38 -3.25
N GLU A 103 -20.97 7.96 -4.39
CA GLU A 103 -22.38 8.17 -4.74
C GLU A 103 -23.14 6.85 -4.88
N ALA A 104 -22.53 5.84 -5.51
CA ALA A 104 -23.12 4.52 -5.65
C ALA A 104 -23.26 3.82 -4.29
N ALA A 105 -22.26 3.96 -3.41
CA ALA A 105 -22.28 3.39 -2.07
C ALA A 105 -23.37 4.04 -1.19
N ASP A 106 -23.56 5.36 -1.30
CA ASP A 106 -24.60 6.10 -0.58
C ASP A 106 -26.00 5.66 -1.03
N MET A 107 -26.24 5.61 -2.35
CA MET A 107 -27.51 5.13 -2.91
C MET A 107 -27.81 3.67 -2.53
N ALA A 108 -26.79 2.82 -2.44
CA ALA A 108 -26.94 1.43 -2.05
C ALA A 108 -26.99 1.22 -0.52
N HIS A 109 -26.79 2.27 0.26
CA HIS A 109 -26.62 2.22 1.72
C HIS A 109 -25.58 1.19 2.17
N GLY A 110 -24.48 1.07 1.43
CA GLY A 110 -23.46 0.06 1.69
C GLY A 110 -22.22 0.17 0.82
N THR A 111 -21.10 -0.29 1.35
CA THR A 111 -19.83 -0.38 0.63
C THR A 111 -19.78 -1.67 -0.19
N ALA A 112 -19.41 -1.56 -1.47
CA ALA A 112 -19.27 -2.72 -2.34
C ALA A 112 -18.20 -3.71 -1.82
N ALA A 113 -18.45 -5.00 -1.97
CA ALA A 113 -17.53 -6.06 -1.53
C ALA A 113 -16.16 -5.97 -2.21
N ASP A 114 -16.11 -5.52 -3.47
CA ASP A 114 -14.86 -5.31 -4.21
C ASP A 114 -14.04 -4.16 -3.58
N THR A 115 -14.69 -3.08 -3.15
CA THR A 115 -14.03 -1.96 -2.45
C THR A 115 -13.47 -2.41 -1.10
N LEU A 116 -14.25 -3.17 -0.33
CA LEU A 116 -13.79 -3.76 0.93
C LEU A 116 -12.61 -4.70 0.72
N SER A 117 -12.67 -5.56 -0.30
CA SER A 117 -11.59 -6.47 -0.66
C SER A 117 -10.31 -5.70 -1.06
N ALA A 118 -10.46 -4.63 -1.85
CA ALA A 118 -9.33 -3.79 -2.22
C ALA A 118 -8.71 -3.05 -1.01
N ALA A 119 -9.53 -2.62 -0.04
CA ALA A 119 -9.04 -2.03 1.20
C ALA A 119 -8.28 -3.05 2.06
N LEU A 120 -8.73 -4.32 2.10
CA LEU A 120 -8.02 -5.42 2.77
C LEU A 120 -6.67 -5.72 2.11
N GLU A 121 -6.57 -5.62 0.78
CA GLU A 121 -5.30 -5.78 0.06
C GLU A 121 -4.29 -4.68 0.39
N LEU A 122 -4.74 -3.48 0.77
CA LEU A 122 -3.89 -2.38 1.23
C LEU A 122 -3.18 -2.72 2.56
N GLY A 123 -3.75 -3.66 3.32
CA GLY A 123 -3.15 -4.20 4.54
C GLY A 123 -3.28 -3.30 5.76
N LEU A 124 -4.22 -2.35 5.77
CA LEU A 124 -4.43 -1.40 6.87
C LEU A 124 -4.72 -2.10 8.21
N ASN A 125 -5.43 -3.23 8.16
CA ASN A 125 -5.76 -4.01 9.35
C ASN A 125 -4.54 -4.68 9.99
N TYR A 126 -3.43 -4.85 9.26
CA TYR A 126 -2.22 -5.46 9.81
C TYR A 126 -1.49 -4.55 10.80
N PHE A 127 -1.72 -3.24 10.79
CA PHE A 127 -1.13 -2.31 11.77
C PHE A 127 -1.77 -2.41 13.16
N ALA A 128 -2.90 -3.10 13.29
CA ALA A 128 -3.54 -3.36 14.58
C ALA A 128 -3.20 -4.75 15.15
N VAL A 129 -2.44 -5.57 14.40
CA VAL A 129 -2.16 -6.98 14.71
C VAL A 129 -0.67 -7.15 15.02
N PRO A 130 -0.31 -7.89 16.09
CA PRO A 130 1.07 -8.27 16.38
C PRO A 130 1.72 -9.10 15.27
N GLU A 131 3.03 -8.96 15.08
CA GLU A 131 3.80 -9.74 14.09
C GLU A 131 3.66 -11.26 14.28
N SER A 132 3.62 -11.72 15.53
CA SER A 132 3.42 -13.14 15.88
C SER A 132 2.09 -13.74 15.37
N LEU A 133 1.12 -12.87 15.10
CA LEU A 133 -0.20 -13.19 14.55
C LEU A 133 -0.33 -12.85 13.06
N GLY A 134 0.80 -12.57 12.39
CA GLY A 134 0.83 -12.22 10.96
C GLY A 134 0.50 -10.76 10.68
N GLY A 135 0.53 -9.89 11.69
CA GLY A 135 0.42 -8.44 11.54
C GLY A 135 1.76 -7.76 11.22
N ALA A 136 1.74 -6.43 11.16
CA ALA A 136 2.88 -5.60 10.76
C ALA A 136 3.32 -4.61 11.86
N ALA A 137 2.68 -4.64 13.03
CA ALA A 137 2.97 -3.69 14.10
C ALA A 137 3.69 -4.37 15.27
N ALA A 138 4.71 -3.68 15.78
CA ALA A 138 5.36 -4.02 17.05
C ALA A 138 4.70 -3.28 18.24
N GLU A 139 4.29 -2.03 18.01
CA GLU A 139 3.69 -1.14 19.02
C GLU A 139 2.34 -0.57 18.57
N ARG A 140 1.53 -0.12 19.53
CA ARG A 140 0.29 0.61 19.22
C ARG A 140 0.61 2.06 18.88
N SER A 141 0.15 2.51 17.71
CA SER A 141 0.20 3.92 17.33
C SER A 141 -1.20 4.48 17.08
N THR A 142 -1.73 5.24 18.05
CA THR A 142 -3.01 5.95 17.88
C THR A 142 -2.93 6.99 16.77
N VAL A 143 -1.79 7.69 16.65
CA VAL A 143 -1.57 8.72 15.63
C VAL A 143 -1.67 8.10 14.24
N THR A 144 -0.94 7.01 13.98
CA THR A 144 -1.00 6.33 12.67
C THR A 144 -2.43 5.88 12.34
N GLY A 145 -3.15 5.30 13.31
CA GLY A 145 -4.55 4.90 13.12
C GLY A 145 -5.48 6.07 12.78
N MET A 146 -5.30 7.23 13.43
CA MET A 146 -6.09 8.43 13.14
C MET A 146 -5.77 9.03 11.77
N LEU A 147 -4.50 9.05 11.35
CA LEU A 147 -4.09 9.51 10.03
C LEU A 147 -4.72 8.65 8.92
N VAL A 148 -4.70 7.32 9.09
CA VAL A 148 -5.37 6.39 8.16
C VAL A 148 -6.87 6.64 8.09
N ALA A 149 -7.53 6.82 9.24
CA ALA A 149 -8.96 7.09 9.29
C ALA A 149 -9.33 8.41 8.61
N GLU A 150 -8.55 9.47 8.85
CA GLU A 150 -8.71 10.77 8.19
C GLU A 150 -8.57 10.65 6.67
N ASP A 151 -7.50 10.00 6.19
CA ASP A 151 -7.22 9.90 4.77
C ASP A 151 -8.26 9.02 4.04
N LEU A 152 -8.76 7.94 4.68
CA LEU A 152 -9.89 7.16 4.14
C LEU A 152 -11.18 7.98 4.08
N ALA A 153 -11.51 8.69 5.16
CA ALA A 153 -12.70 9.52 5.24
C ALA A 153 -12.68 10.69 4.25
N HIS A 154 -11.48 11.15 3.87
CA HIS A 154 -11.32 12.10 2.76
C HIS A 154 -11.81 11.53 1.43
N GLY A 155 -11.83 10.20 1.24
CA GLY A 155 -12.46 9.55 0.10
C GLY A 155 -13.98 9.56 0.22
N ASP A 156 -14.46 8.88 1.26
CA ASP A 156 -15.87 8.85 1.66
C ASP A 156 -15.99 8.36 3.11
N MET A 157 -16.74 9.08 3.95
CA MET A 157 -16.83 8.78 5.38
C MET A 157 -17.57 7.47 5.67
N GLY A 158 -18.65 7.16 4.94
CA GLY A 158 -19.43 5.95 5.15
C GLY A 158 -18.64 4.70 4.83
N GLN A 159 -17.94 4.72 3.70
CA GLN A 159 -17.03 3.64 3.29
C GLN A 159 -15.83 3.50 4.22
N ALA A 160 -15.25 4.60 4.72
CA ALA A 160 -14.15 4.56 5.68
C ALA A 160 -14.55 3.81 6.98
N VAL A 161 -15.75 4.09 7.50
CA VAL A 161 -16.28 3.38 8.67
C VAL A 161 -16.46 1.89 8.38
N ALA A 162 -17.00 1.54 7.22
CA ALA A 162 -17.18 0.13 6.83
C ALA A 162 -15.85 -0.62 6.72
N ILE A 163 -14.80 0.03 6.22
CA ILE A 163 -13.46 -0.55 6.08
C ILE A 163 -12.79 -0.78 7.44
N LEU A 164 -12.93 0.17 8.37
CA LEU A 164 -12.30 0.12 9.69
C LEU A 164 -13.11 -0.67 10.73
N ALA A 165 -14.37 -1.00 10.42
CA ALA A 165 -15.20 -1.80 11.29
C ALA A 165 -14.62 -3.23 11.42
N PRO A 166 -14.64 -3.81 12.65
CA PRO A 166 -14.30 -5.22 12.81
C PRO A 166 -15.30 -6.08 12.01
N THR A 167 -14.76 -7.05 11.26
CA THR A 167 -15.53 -8.05 10.50
C THR A 167 -15.70 -9.34 11.28
#